data_AF-A0A7Y4ZLQ1-F1
#
_entry.id   AF-A0A7Y4ZLQ1-F1
#
_cell.length_a   1.000
_cell.length_b   1.000
_cell.length_c   1.000
_cell.angle_alpha   90.00
_cell.angle_beta   90.00
_cell.angle_gamma   90.00
#
_symmetry.space_group_name_H-M   'P 1'
#
loop_
_entity.id
_entity.type
_entity.pdbx_description
1 polymer ?
#
loop_
_entity_poly.entity_id
_entity_poly.type
_entity_poly.pdbx_seq_one_letter_code
_entity_poly.pdbx_strand_id
1 'polypeptide(L)'
;MTTEPQKKKKKRPVSPEVEGETAATREHEEVAKELREEKKQETAEEAAKAGSNPLARFAPIGFAAIGAVMLVIFGRSFLDASIGVLAAVAVVMLLAIFALWNSIRMLTGEMPVPEELAAAELRGTVPRAEKKRSILRALKDLENEHALGKIDDEDFKVVAGRYREEAKNLLRELDTEVAVYLPKAEALIQKHLKQKGLTQDPSPFCFRCFW
;
A
#
# COMPACT_ATOMS: atom_id res chain seq x y z
N MET A 1 -92.00 -15.10 -42.46
CA MET A 1 -92.07 -13.63 -42.32
C MET A 1 -90.77 -13.17 -41.67
N THR A 2 -89.68 -12.96 -42.40
CA THR A 2 -89.34 -11.83 -43.30
C THR A 2 -88.72 -10.62 -42.58
N THR A 3 -87.46 -10.36 -42.96
CA THR A 3 -86.78 -9.06 -43.21
C THR A 3 -86.32 -8.15 -42.05
N GLU A 4 -84.97 -8.00 -41.93
CA GLU A 4 -84.10 -6.79 -42.14
C GLU A 4 -84.68 -5.37 -41.87
N PRO A 5 -83.89 -4.26 -41.69
CA PRO A 5 -82.46 -4.04 -42.03
C PRO A 5 -81.58 -3.11 -41.12
N GLN A 6 -80.27 -3.11 -41.42
CA GLN A 6 -79.25 -2.01 -41.47
C GLN A 6 -79.37 -0.69 -40.66
N LYS A 7 -78.27 -0.28 -39.99
CA LYS A 7 -77.60 1.05 -40.22
C LYS A 7 -76.27 1.31 -39.46
N LYS A 8 -75.18 1.37 -40.24
CA LYS A 8 -74.12 2.42 -40.35
C LYS A 8 -73.60 3.20 -39.11
N LYS A 9 -72.26 3.20 -38.95
CA LYS A 9 -71.27 4.33 -38.93
C LYS A 9 -70.02 3.84 -38.15
N LYS A 10 -68.75 4.07 -38.50
CA LYS A 10 -68.07 5.19 -39.17
C LYS A 10 -66.67 4.73 -39.61
N LYS A 11 -66.28 5.09 -40.84
CA LYS A 11 -64.96 4.85 -41.47
C LYS A 11 -64.01 6.03 -41.18
N ARG A 12 -62.73 5.74 -40.91
CA ARG A 12 -61.46 6.41 -41.34
C ARG A 12 -60.44 6.59 -40.19
N PRO A 13 -59.13 6.72 -40.48
CA PRO A 13 -58.34 6.22 -41.61
C PRO A 13 -57.08 5.43 -41.16
N VAL A 14 -56.53 4.63 -42.07
CA VAL A 14 -55.22 3.97 -41.95
C VAL A 14 -54.21 4.74 -42.80
N SER A 15 -53.10 5.17 -42.20
CA SER A 15 -51.74 5.39 -42.74
C SER A 15 -50.92 6.24 -41.75
N PRO A 16 -49.58 6.25 -41.78
CA PRO A 16 -48.62 5.16 -42.05
C PRO A 16 -47.50 5.13 -40.95
N GLU A 17 -46.47 4.30 -41.14
CA GLU A 17 -45.09 4.59 -40.71
C GLU A 17 -44.70 4.36 -39.23
N VAL A 18 -44.05 3.21 -38.95
CA VAL A 18 -42.80 3.12 -38.16
C VAL A 18 -42.04 1.84 -38.58
N GLU A 19 -41.43 1.84 -39.77
CA GLU A 19 -40.31 0.95 -40.08
C GLU A 19 -39.03 1.70 -39.66
N GLY A 20 -38.53 1.47 -38.44
CA GLY A 20 -37.32 2.14 -37.98
C GLY A 20 -36.81 1.80 -36.57
N GLU A 21 -37.60 1.14 -35.71
CA GLU A 21 -37.23 0.95 -34.29
C GLU A 21 -36.48 -0.36 -33.95
N THR A 22 -36.31 -1.29 -34.90
CA THR A 22 -35.82 -2.65 -34.60
C THR A 22 -34.33 -2.89 -34.90
N ALA A 23 -33.60 -1.91 -35.45
CA ALA A 23 -32.16 -2.02 -35.72
C ALA A 23 -31.31 -1.40 -34.60
N ALA A 24 -31.67 -0.20 -34.12
CA ALA A 24 -30.90 0.52 -33.10
C ALA A 24 -30.89 -0.20 -31.73
N THR A 25 -31.97 -0.90 -31.38
CA THR A 25 -32.07 -1.64 -30.11
C THR A 25 -31.22 -2.91 -30.08
N ARG A 26 -30.87 -3.50 -31.23
CA ARG A 26 -30.01 -4.70 -31.31
C ARG A 26 -28.52 -4.36 -31.19
N GLU A 27 -28.08 -3.24 -31.78
CA GLU A 27 -26.67 -2.82 -31.65
C GLU A 27 -26.32 -2.41 -30.22
N HIS A 28 -27.24 -1.73 -29.52
CA HIS A 28 -27.04 -1.42 -28.10
C HIS A 28 -27.02 -2.66 -27.19
N GLU A 29 -27.70 -3.74 -27.58
CA GLU A 29 -27.69 -5.00 -26.82
C GLU A 29 -26.40 -5.81 -27.04
N GLU A 30 -25.80 -5.75 -28.24
CA GLU A 30 -24.51 -6.38 -28.51
C GLU A 30 -23.35 -5.64 -27.84
N VAL A 31 -23.31 -4.30 -27.90
CA VAL A 31 -22.28 -3.50 -27.22
C VAL A 31 -22.34 -3.67 -25.69
N ALA A 32 -23.54 -3.84 -25.13
CA ALA A 32 -23.71 -4.13 -23.70
C ALA A 32 -23.25 -5.54 -23.29
N LYS A 33 -23.21 -6.49 -24.23
CA LYS A 33 -22.67 -7.85 -23.99
C LYS A 33 -21.15 -7.84 -24.05
N GLU A 34 -20.54 -7.13 -25.00
CA GLU A 34 -19.07 -7.00 -25.10
C GLU A 34 -18.49 -6.29 -23.87
N LEU A 35 -19.09 -5.18 -23.41
CA LEU A 35 -18.65 -4.49 -22.20
C LEU A 35 -18.78 -5.34 -20.92
N ARG A 36 -19.71 -6.30 -20.89
CA ARG A 36 -19.86 -7.25 -19.76
C ARG A 36 -18.82 -8.36 -19.83
N GLU A 37 -18.45 -8.81 -21.02
CA GLU A 37 -17.39 -9.79 -21.25
C GLU A 37 -16.03 -9.17 -20.86
N GLU A 38 -15.72 -7.96 -21.30
CA GLU A 38 -14.49 -7.24 -20.92
C GLU A 38 -14.41 -7.01 -19.41
N LYS A 39 -15.49 -6.52 -18.80
CA LYS A 39 -15.52 -6.27 -17.35
C LYS A 39 -15.40 -7.55 -16.52
N LYS A 40 -15.87 -8.69 -17.05
CA LYS A 40 -15.74 -10.01 -16.43
C LYS A 40 -14.33 -10.57 -16.57
N GLN A 41 -13.61 -10.24 -17.65
CA GLN A 41 -12.20 -10.58 -17.83
C GLN A 41 -11.31 -9.74 -16.89
N GLU A 42 -11.56 -8.44 -16.76
CA GLU A 42 -10.84 -7.57 -15.83
C GLU A 42 -11.03 -8.00 -14.37
N THR A 43 -12.27 -8.31 -13.95
CA THR A 43 -12.54 -8.79 -12.58
C THR A 43 -11.99 -10.20 -12.31
N ALA A 44 -11.85 -11.06 -13.33
CA ALA A 44 -11.22 -12.36 -13.20
C ALA A 44 -9.69 -12.24 -13.08
N GLU A 45 -9.05 -11.31 -13.80
CA GLU A 45 -7.63 -11.00 -13.65
C GLU A 45 -7.32 -10.36 -12.29
N GLU A 46 -8.20 -9.47 -11.80
CA GLU A 46 -8.08 -8.84 -10.49
C GLU A 46 -8.29 -9.86 -9.35
N ALA A 47 -9.23 -10.80 -9.50
CA ALA A 47 -9.43 -11.91 -8.56
C ALA A 47 -8.24 -12.91 -8.56
N ALA A 48 -7.56 -13.08 -9.70
CA ALA A 48 -6.35 -13.89 -9.80
C ALA A 48 -5.14 -13.23 -9.13
N LYS A 49 -5.07 -11.88 -9.12
CA LYS A 49 -4.07 -11.11 -8.35
C LYS A 49 -4.39 -11.01 -6.85
N ALA A 50 -5.67 -11.04 -6.47
CA ALA A 50 -6.12 -11.02 -5.07
C ALA A 50 -5.83 -12.34 -4.31
N GLY A 51 -5.47 -13.41 -5.03
CA GLY A 51 -4.91 -14.65 -4.50
C GLY A 51 -3.50 -14.46 -3.97
N SER A 52 -3.36 -13.69 -2.89
CA SER A 52 -2.10 -13.46 -2.17
C SER A 52 -1.57 -14.78 -1.60
N ASN A 53 -0.78 -15.47 -2.41
CA ASN A 53 -0.02 -16.64 -1.97
C ASN A 53 0.82 -16.23 -0.75
N PRO A 54 0.71 -16.90 0.41
CA PRO A 54 1.55 -16.59 1.57
C PRO A 54 3.05 -16.82 1.29
N LEU A 55 3.39 -17.48 0.18
CA LEU A 55 4.73 -17.61 -0.37
C LEU A 55 5.27 -16.33 -1.03
N ALA A 56 4.42 -15.35 -1.40
CA ALA A 56 4.87 -14.07 -1.95
C ALA A 56 5.69 -13.25 -0.93
N ARG A 57 5.49 -13.51 0.37
CA ARG A 57 6.28 -12.91 1.46
C ARG A 57 7.70 -13.46 1.56
N PHE A 58 7.96 -14.65 1.01
CA PHE A 58 9.29 -15.25 0.88
C PHE A 58 9.79 -15.30 -0.56
N ALA A 59 8.99 -14.82 -1.52
CA ALA A 59 9.29 -14.86 -2.94
C ALA A 59 10.65 -14.26 -3.32
N PRO A 60 11.12 -13.11 -2.78
CA PRO A 60 12.42 -12.59 -3.21
C PRO A 60 13.58 -13.49 -2.75
N ILE A 61 13.47 -14.14 -1.59
CA ILE A 61 14.52 -15.00 -1.03
C ILE A 61 14.46 -16.39 -1.67
N GLY A 62 13.26 -16.95 -1.85
CA GLY A 62 13.04 -18.24 -2.49
C GLY A 62 13.41 -18.22 -3.97
N PHE A 63 13.03 -17.18 -4.71
CA PHE A 63 13.32 -17.07 -6.15
C PHE A 63 14.81 -16.91 -6.42
N ALA A 64 15.53 -16.23 -5.54
CA ALA A 64 16.97 -16.07 -5.68
C ALA A 64 17.76 -17.34 -5.33
N ALA A 65 17.35 -18.08 -4.30
CA ALA A 65 17.95 -19.37 -3.98
C ALA A 65 17.66 -20.42 -5.06
N ILE A 66 16.41 -20.48 -5.55
CA ILE A 66 16.02 -21.37 -6.65
C ILE A 66 16.72 -20.97 -7.96
N GLY A 67 16.85 -19.66 -8.22
CA GLY A 67 17.60 -19.12 -9.36
C GLY A 67 19.08 -19.48 -9.32
N ALA A 68 19.73 -19.37 -8.16
CA ALA A 68 21.13 -19.77 -7.99
C ALA A 68 21.31 -21.29 -8.22
N VAL A 69 20.41 -22.12 -7.69
CA VAL A 69 20.45 -23.57 -7.89
C VAL A 69 20.21 -23.94 -9.35
N MET A 70 19.22 -23.32 -10.01
CA MET A 70 18.97 -23.52 -11.45
C MET A 70 20.15 -23.07 -12.31
N LEU A 71 20.82 -21.97 -11.95
CA LEU A 71 21.98 -21.47 -12.70
C LEU A 71 23.22 -22.37 -12.53
N VAL A 72 23.40 -23.01 -11.37
CA VAL A 72 24.41 -24.06 -11.16
C VAL A 72 24.12 -25.31 -12.00
N ILE A 73 22.85 -25.77 -12.01
CA ILE A 73 22.43 -26.97 -12.74
C ILE A 73 22.50 -26.74 -14.26
N PHE A 74 22.06 -25.57 -14.72
CA PHE A 74 22.08 -25.18 -16.13
C PHE A 74 23.50 -24.87 -16.59
N GLY A 75 24.30 -24.19 -15.76
CA GLY A 75 25.73 -23.97 -15.98
C GLY A 75 26.47 -25.28 -16.15
N ARG A 76 26.30 -26.24 -15.23
CA ARG A 76 26.93 -27.57 -15.30
C ARG A 76 26.55 -28.38 -16.55
N SER A 77 25.39 -28.11 -17.14
CA SER A 77 24.89 -28.83 -18.32
C SER A 77 25.31 -28.20 -19.65
N PHE A 78 25.60 -26.90 -19.70
CA PHE A 78 25.80 -26.15 -20.95
C PHE A 78 27.14 -25.42 -21.08
N LEU A 79 27.81 -25.03 -19.98
CA LEU A 79 29.10 -24.33 -20.01
C LEU A 79 30.08 -24.94 -18.99
N ASP A 80 31.37 -24.85 -19.30
CA ASP A 80 32.47 -25.39 -18.49
C ASP A 80 32.27 -25.16 -16.97
N ALA A 81 32.51 -26.20 -16.16
CA ALA A 81 32.07 -26.25 -14.75
C ALA A 81 32.60 -25.08 -13.90
N SER A 82 33.72 -24.49 -14.31
CA SER A 82 34.35 -23.33 -13.68
C SER A 82 33.48 -22.07 -13.74
N ILE A 83 32.79 -21.81 -14.86
CA ILE A 83 31.98 -20.60 -15.06
C ILE A 83 30.70 -20.68 -14.23
N GLY A 84 30.09 -21.86 -14.14
CA GLY A 84 28.89 -22.09 -13.32
C GLY A 84 29.14 -21.84 -11.83
N VAL A 85 30.29 -22.28 -11.30
CA VAL A 85 30.67 -22.03 -9.91
C VAL A 85 30.92 -20.55 -9.64
N LEU A 86 31.63 -19.85 -10.53
CA LEU A 86 31.86 -18.41 -10.40
C LEU A 86 30.56 -17.61 -10.41
N ALA A 87 29.63 -17.94 -11.31
CA ALA A 87 28.33 -17.28 -11.39
C ALA A 87 27.50 -17.53 -10.12
N ALA A 88 27.53 -18.74 -9.58
CA ALA A 88 26.83 -19.07 -8.33
C ALA A 88 27.37 -18.27 -7.13
N VAL A 89 28.70 -18.17 -7.00
CA VAL A 89 29.33 -17.37 -5.95
C VAL A 89 28.95 -15.90 -6.09
N ALA A 90 28.94 -15.34 -7.30
CA ALA A 90 28.53 -13.97 -7.55
C ALA A 90 27.08 -13.72 -7.12
N VAL A 91 26.16 -14.63 -7.44
CA VAL A 91 24.74 -14.53 -7.03
C VAL A 91 24.61 -14.61 -5.51
N VAL A 92 25.29 -15.55 -4.85
CA VAL A 92 25.29 -15.66 -3.39
C VAL A 92 25.84 -14.39 -2.73
N MET A 93 26.89 -13.79 -3.29
CA MET A 93 27.46 -12.54 -2.78
C MET A 93 26.47 -11.37 -2.92
N LEU A 94 25.83 -11.23 -4.08
CA LEU A 94 24.78 -10.22 -4.28
C LEU A 94 23.61 -10.41 -3.32
N LEU A 95 23.24 -11.66 -3.01
CA LEU A 95 22.21 -11.95 -2.02
C LEU A 95 22.63 -11.59 -0.60
N ALA A 96 23.90 -11.80 -0.25
CA ALA A 96 24.43 -11.39 1.04
C ALA A 96 24.38 -9.86 1.19
N ILE A 97 24.78 -9.11 0.15
CA ILE A 97 24.67 -7.64 0.13
C ILE A 97 23.20 -7.21 0.25
N PHE A 98 22.31 -7.84 -0.51
CA PHE A 98 20.89 -7.54 -0.46
C PHE A 98 20.28 -7.85 0.92
N ALA A 99 20.64 -8.97 1.54
CA ALA A 99 20.20 -9.34 2.89
C ALA A 99 20.71 -8.35 3.94
N LEU A 100 21.98 -7.94 3.84
CA LEU A 100 22.57 -6.90 4.70
C LEU A 100 21.82 -5.58 4.54
N TRP A 101 21.52 -5.18 3.30
CA TRP A 101 20.75 -3.97 3.02
C TRP A 101 19.34 -4.03 3.61
N ASN A 102 18.66 -5.17 3.49
CA ASN A 102 17.35 -5.38 4.10
C ASN A 102 17.41 -5.34 5.62
N SER A 103 18.48 -5.86 6.24
CA SER A 103 18.69 -5.78 7.68
C SER A 103 18.82 -4.32 8.15
N ILE A 104 19.55 -3.49 7.38
CA ILE A 104 19.67 -2.06 7.68
C ILE A 104 18.30 -1.40 7.58
N ARG A 105 17.52 -1.67 6.52
CA ARG A 105 16.17 -1.11 6.37
C ARG A 105 15.19 -1.53 7.45
N MET A 106 15.28 -2.77 7.91
CA MET A 106 14.48 -3.25 9.03
C MET A 106 14.82 -2.50 10.32
N LEU A 107 16.11 -2.22 10.54
CA LEU A 107 16.55 -1.45 11.70
C LEU A 107 16.17 0.03 11.62
N THR A 108 16.16 0.62 10.41
CA THR A 108 15.70 2.00 10.19
C THR A 108 14.18 2.16 10.18
N GLY A 109 13.43 1.04 10.28
CA GLY A 109 11.96 1.06 10.33
C GLY A 109 11.29 1.29 8.98
N GLU A 110 12.02 1.23 7.88
CA GLU A 110 11.49 1.36 6.51
C GLU A 110 10.98 0.01 6.01
N MET A 111 10.09 -0.60 6.80
CA MET A 111 9.43 -1.84 6.40
C MET A 111 8.48 -1.51 5.23
N PRO A 112 8.52 -2.24 4.10
CA PRO A 112 7.57 -2.04 3.02
C PRO A 112 6.18 -2.43 3.54
N VAL A 113 5.40 -1.40 3.90
CA VAL A 113 3.98 -1.53 4.25
C VAL A 113 3.27 -2.02 2.98
N PRO A 114 2.38 -3.03 3.07
CA PRO A 114 1.60 -3.48 1.91
C PRO A 114 0.98 -2.28 1.19
N GLU A 115 0.96 -2.31 -0.14
CA GLU A 115 0.66 -1.16 -1.02
C GLU A 115 -0.62 -0.40 -0.63
N GLU A 116 -1.61 -1.11 -0.09
CA GLU A 116 -2.87 -0.54 0.37
C GLU A 116 -2.75 0.26 1.68
N LEU A 117 -1.89 -0.17 2.61
CA LEU A 117 -1.50 0.64 3.76
C LEU A 117 -0.53 1.75 3.34
N ALA A 118 0.39 1.49 2.40
CA ALA A 118 1.32 2.49 1.90
C ALA A 118 0.59 3.67 1.22
N ALA A 119 -0.48 3.41 0.46
CA ALA A 119 -1.30 4.45 -0.15
C ALA A 119 -2.14 5.26 0.87
N ALA A 120 -2.61 4.60 1.93
CA ALA A 120 -3.30 5.25 3.04
C ALA A 120 -2.34 6.10 3.90
N GLU A 121 -1.12 5.61 4.12
CA GLU A 121 -0.06 6.31 4.85
C GLU A 121 0.50 7.46 4.02
N LEU A 122 0.70 7.29 2.71
CA LEU A 122 1.17 8.34 1.80
C LEU A 122 0.24 9.57 1.77
N ARG A 123 -1.08 9.35 1.86
CA ARG A 123 -2.07 10.44 1.81
C ARG A 123 -2.14 11.29 3.08
N GLY A 124 -1.66 10.79 4.23
CA GLY A 124 -1.74 11.49 5.52
C GLY A 124 -0.40 11.87 6.14
N THR A 125 0.66 11.07 5.95
CA THR A 125 1.92 11.22 6.70
C THR A 125 3.03 11.94 5.95
N VAL A 126 3.04 11.93 4.61
CA VAL A 126 4.11 12.54 3.79
C VAL A 126 4.30 14.04 4.07
N PRO A 127 3.25 14.89 4.07
CA PRO A 127 3.46 16.32 4.26
C PRO A 127 3.98 16.65 5.67
N ARG A 128 3.65 15.85 6.69
CA ARG A 128 4.10 16.09 8.08
C ARG A 128 5.47 15.46 8.38
N ALA A 129 5.79 14.33 7.76
CA ALA A 129 7.13 13.72 7.84
C ALA A 129 8.19 14.62 7.19
N GLU A 130 7.84 15.27 6.07
CA GLU A 130 8.68 16.28 5.43
C GLU A 130 8.88 17.51 6.34
N LYS A 131 7.82 17.97 7.01
CA LYS A 131 7.89 19.08 7.97
C LYS A 131 8.77 18.76 9.18
N LYS A 132 8.74 17.53 9.68
CA LYS A 132 9.65 17.07 10.74
C LYS A 132 11.12 17.15 10.29
N ARG A 133 11.41 16.68 9.08
CA ARG A 133 12.77 16.71 8.52
C ARG A 133 13.25 18.14 8.27
N SER A 134 12.38 19.03 7.81
CA SER A 134 12.74 20.44 7.57
C SER A 134 13.06 21.18 8.87
N ILE A 135 12.25 21.00 9.93
CA ILE A 135 12.50 21.62 11.25
C ILE A 135 13.81 21.10 11.84
N LEU A 136 14.08 19.80 11.79
CA LEU A 136 15.32 19.23 12.31
C LEU A 136 16.55 19.72 11.55
N ARG A 137 16.43 19.84 10.22
CA ARG A 137 17.50 20.40 9.39
C ARG A 137 17.75 21.87 9.70
N ALA A 138 16.69 22.67 9.84
CA ALA A 138 16.79 24.08 10.20
C ALA A 138 17.45 24.26 11.58
N LEU A 139 17.09 23.44 12.56
CA LEU A 139 17.70 23.48 13.89
C LEU A 139 19.20 23.14 13.85
N LYS A 140 19.58 22.18 13.00
CA LYS A 140 20.98 21.78 12.85
C LYS A 140 21.82 22.81 12.11
N ASP A 141 21.23 23.46 11.12
CA ASP A 141 21.87 24.55 10.38
C ASP A 141 22.11 25.75 11.31
N LEU A 142 21.12 26.11 12.13
CA LEU A 142 21.24 27.17 13.12
C LEU A 142 22.35 26.92 14.15
N GLU A 143 22.47 25.68 14.64
CA GLU A 143 23.56 25.27 15.55
C GLU A 143 24.94 25.35 14.87
N ASN A 144 25.01 25.05 13.57
CA ASN A 144 26.25 25.19 12.80
C ASN A 144 26.63 26.67 12.60
N GLU A 145 25.68 27.54 12.28
CA GLU A 145 25.94 28.98 12.14
C GLU A 145 26.34 29.64 13.47
N HIS A 146 25.74 29.21 14.57
CA HIS A 146 26.14 29.61 15.93
C HIS A 146 27.56 29.16 16.26
N ALA A 147 27.90 27.90 15.97
CA ALA A 147 29.26 27.37 16.17
C ALA A 147 30.33 28.09 15.32
N LEU A 148 29.94 28.63 14.16
CA LEU A 148 30.80 29.46 13.30
C LEU A 148 30.90 30.92 13.79
N GLY A 149 30.22 31.29 14.87
CA GLY A 149 30.20 32.64 15.43
C GLY A 149 29.47 33.65 14.55
N LYS A 150 28.63 33.21 13.62
CA LYS A 150 27.86 34.10 12.73
C LYS A 150 26.63 34.69 13.40
N ILE A 151 26.17 34.06 14.48
CA ILE A 151 24.97 34.41 15.23
C ILE A 151 25.37 34.53 16.70
N ASP A 152 24.84 35.53 17.40
CA ASP A 152 25.06 35.69 18.83
C ASP A 152 24.24 34.67 19.67
N ASP A 153 24.61 34.50 20.94
CA ASP A 153 23.95 33.56 21.85
C ASP A 153 22.48 33.92 22.12
N GLU A 154 22.12 35.21 22.16
CA GLU A 154 20.76 35.67 22.40
C GLU A 154 19.86 35.43 21.19
N ASP A 155 20.30 35.80 19.98
CA ASP A 155 19.57 35.52 18.74
C ASP A 155 19.37 34.01 18.53
N PHE A 156 20.40 33.20 18.83
CA PHE A 156 20.29 31.75 18.78
C PHE A 156 19.20 31.21 19.70
N LYS A 157 19.13 31.67 20.97
CA LYS A 157 18.12 31.19 21.94
C LYS A 157 16.70 31.53 21.48
N VAL A 158 16.49 32.72 20.93
CA VAL A 158 15.17 33.16 20.45
C VAL A 158 14.72 32.30 19.26
N VAL A 159 15.56 32.12 18.25
CA VAL A 159 15.22 31.37 17.04
C VAL A 159 15.09 29.87 17.33
N ALA A 160 16.02 29.29 18.10
CA ALA A 160 15.95 27.88 18.51
C ALA A 160 14.74 27.61 19.40
N GLY A 161 14.35 28.55 20.27
CA GLY A 161 13.15 28.47 21.10
C GLY A 161 11.89 28.30 20.24
N ARG A 162 11.71 29.17 19.24
CA ARG A 162 10.59 29.10 18.31
C ARG A 162 10.55 27.77 17.54
N TYR A 163 11.66 27.31 16.97
CA TYR A 163 11.68 26.03 16.25
C TYR A 163 11.39 24.84 17.17
N ARG A 164 11.82 24.88 18.43
CA ARG A 164 11.48 23.85 19.43
C ARG A 164 9.99 23.85 19.77
N GLU A 165 9.35 25.01 19.82
CA GLU A 165 7.89 25.09 19.99
C GLU A 165 7.15 24.54 18.76
N GLU A 166 7.58 24.91 17.55
CA GLU A 166 7.03 24.37 16.30
C GLU A 166 7.19 22.83 16.24
N ALA A 167 8.33 22.29 16.65
CA ALA A 167 8.57 20.85 16.74
C ALA A 167 7.65 20.15 17.76
N LYS A 168 7.46 20.75 18.96
CA LYS A 168 6.55 20.22 19.98
C LYS A 168 5.10 20.20 19.50
N ASN A 169 4.67 21.25 18.81
CA ASN A 169 3.33 21.34 18.26
C ASN A 169 3.10 20.28 17.17
N LEU A 170 4.08 20.09 16.27
CA LEU A 170 4.02 19.04 15.26
C LEU A 170 3.95 17.63 15.88
N LEU A 171 4.72 17.37 16.94
CA LEU A 171 4.69 16.08 17.65
C LEU A 171 3.32 15.81 18.29
N ARG A 172 2.71 16.81 18.93
CA ARG A 172 1.36 16.67 19.52
C ARG A 172 0.29 16.37 18.47
N GLU A 173 0.39 17.01 17.31
CA GLU A 173 -0.51 16.76 16.20
C GLU A 173 -0.38 15.30 15.71
N LEU A 174 0.86 14.84 15.50
CA LEU A 174 1.14 13.45 15.12
C LEU A 174 0.64 12.45 16.18
N ASP A 175 0.86 12.73 17.46
CA ASP A 175 0.38 11.86 18.56
C ASP A 175 -1.15 11.74 18.54
N THR A 176 -1.86 12.84 18.24
CA THR A 176 -3.33 12.84 18.16
C THR A 176 -3.84 11.98 17.01
N GLU A 177 -3.12 11.95 15.88
CA GLU A 177 -3.47 11.10 14.75
C GLU A 177 -3.18 9.63 15.02
N VAL A 178 -2.03 9.34 15.64
CA VAL A 178 -1.65 7.98 16.02
C VAL A 178 -2.58 7.42 17.11
N ALA A 179 -3.09 8.26 18.02
CA ALA A 179 -4.01 7.88 19.10
C ALA A 179 -5.22 7.05 18.62
N VAL A 180 -5.72 7.27 17.41
CA VAL A 180 -6.84 6.53 16.83
C VAL A 180 -6.50 5.05 16.58
N TYR A 181 -5.22 4.75 16.33
CA TYR A 181 -4.73 3.41 16.00
C TYR A 181 -4.28 2.61 17.24
N LEU A 182 -4.01 3.27 18.38
CA LEU A 182 -3.64 2.62 19.65
C LEU A 182 -4.56 1.46 20.05
N PRO A 183 -5.91 1.61 20.11
CA PRO A 183 -6.77 0.52 20.56
C PRO A 183 -6.74 -0.69 19.60
N LYS A 184 -6.53 -0.45 18.29
CA LYS A 184 -6.37 -1.53 17.31
C LYS A 184 -5.04 -2.26 17.51
N ALA A 185 -3.97 -1.52 17.76
CA ALA A 185 -2.66 -2.08 18.04
C ALA A 185 -2.68 -2.92 19.33
N GLU A 186 -3.30 -2.40 20.40
CA GLU A 186 -3.48 -3.13 21.67
C GLU A 186 -4.27 -4.42 21.49
N ALA A 187 -5.37 -4.40 20.73
CA ALA A 187 -6.16 -5.59 20.45
C ALA A 187 -5.36 -6.65 19.68
N LEU A 188 -4.54 -6.24 18.72
CA LEU A 188 -3.65 -7.16 17.97
C LEU A 188 -2.57 -7.75 18.88
N ILE A 189 -1.95 -6.93 19.74
CA ILE A 189 -0.96 -7.38 20.72
C ILE A 189 -1.58 -8.40 21.67
N GLN A 190 -2.77 -8.11 22.24
CA GLN A 190 -3.47 -9.03 23.13
C GLN A 190 -3.83 -10.35 22.44
N LYS A 191 -4.27 -10.31 21.17
CA LYS A 191 -4.55 -11.51 20.39
C LYS A 191 -3.30 -12.37 20.22
N HIS A 192 -2.16 -11.74 19.92
CA HIS A 192 -0.88 -12.42 19.75
C HIS A 192 -0.33 -13.00 21.07
N LEU A 193 -0.47 -12.26 22.16
CA LEU A 193 -0.08 -12.70 23.50
C LEU A 193 -0.89 -13.92 23.95
N LYS A 194 -2.21 -13.91 23.72
CA LYS A 194 -3.10 -15.07 23.97
C LYS A 194 -2.68 -16.31 23.18
N GLN A 195 -2.31 -16.15 21.90
CA GLN A 195 -1.83 -17.25 21.07
C GLN A 195 -0.51 -17.83 21.57
N LYS A 196 0.37 -17.00 22.15
CA LYS A 196 1.64 -17.44 22.72
C LYS A 196 1.51 -17.97 24.17
N GLY A 197 0.31 -18.01 24.74
CA GLY A 197 0.09 -18.43 26.13
C GLY A 197 0.69 -17.48 27.17
N LEU A 198 1.10 -16.28 26.75
CA LEU A 198 1.64 -15.23 27.60
C LEU A 198 0.49 -14.30 27.99
N THR A 199 -0.46 -14.80 28.78
CA THR A 199 -1.48 -13.92 29.38
C THR A 199 -0.79 -13.08 30.43
N GLN A 200 -0.52 -11.83 30.08
CA GLN A 200 -0.02 -10.83 31.00
C GLN A 200 -1.15 -10.57 32.01
N ASP A 201 -1.01 -11.11 33.23
CA ASP A 201 -1.72 -10.55 34.37
C ASP A 201 -1.37 -9.05 34.40
N PRO A 202 -2.35 -8.15 34.54
CA PRO A 202 -2.07 -6.74 34.77
C PRO A 202 -1.48 -6.60 36.18
N SER A 203 -0.21 -6.97 36.34
CA SER A 203 0.53 -6.65 37.56
C SER A 203 0.60 -5.12 37.60
N PRO A 204 0.06 -4.48 38.66
CA PRO A 204 0.21 -3.05 38.80
C PRO A 204 1.71 -2.81 38.99
N PHE A 205 2.37 -2.19 38.01
CA PHE A 205 3.72 -1.68 38.19
C PHE A 205 3.67 -0.65 39.32
N CYS A 206 3.88 -1.12 40.54
CA CYS A 206 4.04 -0.30 41.72
C CYS A 206 5.43 0.35 41.63
N PHE A 207 5.52 1.42 40.85
CA PHE A 207 6.72 2.24 40.64
C PHE A 207 7.18 2.99 41.92
N ARG A 208 6.58 2.70 43.07
CA ARG A 208 6.74 3.43 44.34
C ARG A 208 7.64 2.72 45.37
N CYS A 209 8.25 1.59 45.03
CA CYS A 209 9.16 0.87 45.95
C CYS A 209 10.66 1.03 45.63
N PHE A 210 11.04 1.91 44.67
CA PHE A 210 12.44 2.15 44.31
C PHE A 210 12.91 3.56 44.70
N TRP A 211 12.45 4.06 45.85
CA TRP A 211 13.08 5.17 46.56
C TRP A 211 12.87 5.03 48.06
#